data_AF-A0A6L6LCY4-F1
#
_entry.id   AF-A0A6L6LCY4-F1
#
_cell.length_a   1.000
_cell.length_b   1.000
_cell.length_c   1.000
_cell.angle_alpha   90.00
_cell.angle_beta   90.00
_cell.angle_gamma   90.00
#
_symmetry.space_group_name_H-M   'P 1'
#
loop_
_entity.id
_entity.type
_entity.pdbx_description
1 polymer ?
#
loop_
_entity_poly.entity_id
_entity_poly.type
_entity_poly.pdbx_seq_one_letter_code
_entity_poly.pdbx_strand_id
1 'polypeptide(L)'
;MSIPKFVIKNNMNKSSSTGIYFKDIIADSDLENICYDLTGETKYSVEFVENDYEDDFLESSYNKGRLGILHYQNKVYYICFSDNSNSGRNSSLQSVSTAFNRFYVNPHTDKELFFYFLPSFSNYATNYHIFMYRLMSTAGFKFINTPIELANSLQPFNSVDDIILSRKANSERNTGNNATFILKNNPHSYEIYGKTFGANKYETSLICYAISAIASDNDKITLFQYNEKDLKQLPKASLAVLNLMGKINIVNIDDELEKQELRKNNSIRSPKFIARLLNHLGDKKCVLCGCEISEIIQGAHIWPVAEIKKYADLTIEQQLSYATDAENGLWMCQNHHKLFDSNIIRLTEFGQVEYSLDLPDFYKKYIKSITLSFTLPSKIVTNQFQYFIKMRNKNKID
;
A
#
# COMPACT_ATOMS: atom_id res chain seq x y z
N MET A 1 -24.55 -19.29 35.30
CA MET A 1 -23.86 -18.22 34.57
C MET A 1 -22.67 -18.85 33.87
N SER A 2 -22.50 -18.62 32.57
CA SER A 2 -21.31 -19.08 31.83
C SER A 2 -20.13 -18.25 32.32
N ILE A 3 -19.05 -18.91 32.75
CA ILE A 3 -17.80 -18.22 33.11
C ILE A 3 -17.07 -17.89 31.80
N PRO A 4 -16.60 -16.64 31.60
CA PRO A 4 -15.77 -16.28 30.45
C PRO A 4 -14.55 -17.22 30.32
N LYS A 5 -14.26 -17.67 29.10
CA LYS A 5 -13.14 -18.58 28.82
C LYS A 5 -12.22 -18.01 27.74
N PHE A 6 -10.97 -17.76 28.10
CA PHE A 6 -9.90 -17.47 27.15
C PHE A 6 -9.28 -18.76 26.62
N VAL A 7 -9.08 -18.83 25.31
CA VAL A 7 -8.29 -19.87 24.63
C VAL A 7 -7.18 -19.16 23.84
N ILE A 8 -5.92 -19.48 24.17
CA ILE A 8 -4.75 -18.80 23.61
C ILE A 8 -3.71 -19.82 23.20
N LYS A 9 -3.28 -19.79 21.94
CA LYS A 9 -2.14 -20.59 21.48
C LYS A 9 -0.87 -20.14 22.20
N ASN A 10 -0.24 -21.06 22.91
CA ASN A 10 0.91 -20.77 23.75
C ASN A 10 2.17 -20.45 22.92
N ASN A 11 2.36 -21.13 21.79
CA ASN A 11 3.58 -20.98 20.98
C ASN A 11 3.43 -19.84 19.97
N MET A 12 4.40 -18.93 19.92
CA MET A 12 4.58 -17.94 18.85
C MET A 12 5.52 -18.48 17.77
N ASN A 13 5.60 -17.80 16.62
CA ASN A 13 6.43 -18.23 15.47
C ASN A 13 7.90 -18.52 15.83
N LYS A 14 8.45 -17.82 16.83
CA LYS A 14 9.85 -17.97 17.26
C LYS A 14 10.02 -18.63 18.63
N SER A 15 8.94 -19.12 19.26
CA SER A 15 9.01 -19.64 20.63
C SER A 15 10.02 -20.76 20.80
N SER A 16 10.11 -21.69 19.86
CA SER A 16 11.11 -22.77 19.93
C SER A 16 12.56 -22.28 19.89
N SER A 17 12.81 -21.10 19.29
CA SER A 17 14.15 -20.51 19.19
C SER A 17 14.47 -19.53 20.33
N THR A 18 13.46 -18.83 20.87
CA THR A 18 13.65 -17.81 21.91
C THR A 18 13.40 -18.33 23.31
N GLY A 19 12.68 -19.45 23.46
CA GLY A 19 12.18 -19.93 24.74
C GLY A 19 11.06 -19.07 25.34
N ILE A 20 10.57 -18.07 24.60
CA ILE A 20 9.50 -17.15 25.04
C ILE A 20 8.17 -17.58 24.42
N TYR A 21 7.17 -17.79 25.26
CA TYR A 21 5.83 -18.20 24.91
C TYR A 21 4.81 -17.08 25.17
N PHE A 22 3.59 -17.27 24.70
CA PHE A 22 2.53 -16.28 24.83
C PHE A 22 2.18 -16.02 26.29
N LYS A 23 2.13 -17.08 27.11
CA LYS A 23 1.91 -16.97 28.57
C LYS A 23 2.97 -16.15 29.30
N ASP A 24 4.16 -15.98 28.72
CA ASP A 24 5.26 -15.24 29.33
C ASP A 24 5.16 -13.72 29.04
N ILE A 25 4.31 -13.31 28.09
CA ILE A 25 4.19 -11.92 27.64
C ILE A 25 2.86 -11.25 27.98
N ILE A 26 1.87 -12.03 28.46
CA ILE A 26 0.56 -11.55 28.89
C ILE A 26 0.44 -11.75 30.39
N ALA A 27 0.19 -10.67 31.14
CA ALA A 27 -0.01 -10.76 32.57
C ALA A 27 -1.45 -11.19 32.90
N ASP A 28 -1.65 -11.82 34.06
CA ASP A 28 -2.99 -12.16 34.54
C ASP A 28 -3.87 -10.91 34.67
N SER A 29 -3.29 -9.79 35.13
CA SER A 29 -3.97 -8.49 35.20
C SER A 29 -4.42 -7.97 33.82
N ASP A 30 -3.71 -8.30 32.74
CA ASP A 30 -4.16 -7.93 31.38
C ASP A 30 -5.43 -8.70 31.01
N LEU A 31 -5.47 -10.01 31.30
CA LEU A 31 -6.64 -10.85 31.05
C LEU A 31 -7.83 -10.47 31.92
N GLU A 32 -7.61 -10.11 33.18
CA GLU A 32 -8.63 -9.59 34.09
C GLU A 32 -9.27 -8.31 33.56
N ASN A 33 -8.45 -7.33 33.15
CA ASN A 33 -8.93 -6.08 32.57
C ASN A 33 -9.74 -6.32 31.29
N ILE A 34 -9.22 -7.15 30.38
CA ILE A 34 -9.92 -7.50 29.13
C ILE A 34 -11.25 -8.19 29.44
N CYS A 35 -11.26 -9.13 30.39
CA CYS A 35 -12.47 -9.84 30.78
C CYS A 35 -13.52 -8.86 31.29
N TYR A 36 -13.14 -8.01 32.24
CA TYR A 36 -14.04 -7.03 32.83
C TYR A 36 -14.58 -6.04 31.78
N ASP A 37 -13.71 -5.49 30.93
CA ASP A 37 -14.12 -4.51 29.91
C ASP A 37 -15.06 -5.10 28.86
N LEU A 38 -14.87 -6.37 28.48
CA LEU A 38 -15.64 -7.01 27.41
C LEU A 38 -16.91 -7.73 27.90
N THR A 39 -16.95 -8.14 29.17
CA THR A 39 -18.02 -9.01 29.70
C THR A 39 -18.65 -8.49 31.00
N GLY A 40 -18.00 -7.58 31.72
CA GLY A 40 -18.38 -7.14 33.06
C GLY A 40 -18.03 -8.13 34.18
N GLU A 41 -17.45 -9.29 33.85
CA GLU A 41 -17.10 -10.34 34.80
C GLU A 41 -15.64 -10.20 35.26
N THR A 42 -15.39 -10.46 36.54
CA THR A 42 -14.02 -10.52 37.10
C THR A 42 -13.48 -11.94 37.20
N LYS A 43 -14.37 -12.95 37.15
CA LYS A 43 -13.98 -14.36 37.17
C LYS A 43 -13.92 -14.89 35.75
N TYR A 44 -12.77 -15.45 35.36
CA TYR A 44 -12.59 -16.10 34.07
C TYR A 44 -11.77 -17.38 34.22
N SER A 45 -11.75 -18.16 33.13
CA SER A 45 -10.81 -19.25 32.94
C SER A 45 -9.92 -18.95 31.74
N VAL A 46 -8.67 -19.40 31.78
CA VAL A 46 -7.74 -19.27 30.66
C VAL A 46 -7.09 -20.62 30.36
N GLU A 47 -7.02 -20.95 29.08
CA GLU A 47 -6.36 -22.14 28.59
C GLU A 47 -5.28 -21.74 27.57
N PHE A 48 -4.03 -22.04 27.92
CA PHE A 48 -2.91 -21.93 26.99
C PHE A 48 -2.74 -23.27 26.28
N VAL A 49 -3.12 -23.31 25.01
CA VAL A 49 -3.19 -24.52 24.20
C VAL A 49 -1.97 -24.67 23.29
N GLU A 50 -1.57 -25.91 23.02
CA GLU A 50 -0.41 -26.25 22.19
C GLU A 50 -0.72 -26.17 20.69
N ASN A 51 0.31 -26.37 19.85
CA ASN A 51 0.21 -26.19 18.39
C ASN A 51 -0.80 -27.12 17.71
N ASP A 52 -0.99 -28.31 18.24
CA ASP A 52 -1.88 -29.35 17.70
C ASP A 52 -3.37 -29.06 17.93
N TYR A 53 -3.72 -28.26 18.94
CA TYR A 53 -5.09 -27.84 19.24
C TYR A 53 -5.80 -27.23 18.01
N GLU A 54 -7.08 -27.53 17.82
CA GLU A 54 -7.88 -26.93 16.76
C GLU A 54 -9.33 -26.79 17.23
N ASP A 55 -9.95 -25.67 16.87
CA ASP A 55 -11.38 -25.42 17.01
C ASP A 55 -11.88 -24.53 15.86
N ASP A 56 -13.15 -24.11 15.91
CA ASP A 56 -13.77 -23.26 14.88
C ASP A 56 -13.10 -21.87 14.72
N PHE A 57 -12.25 -21.46 15.67
CA PHE A 57 -11.66 -20.12 15.78
C PHE A 57 -10.13 -20.13 15.62
N LEU A 58 -9.46 -21.25 15.95
CA LEU A 58 -8.03 -21.46 15.97
C LEU A 58 -7.66 -22.74 15.21
N GLU A 59 -6.82 -22.61 14.19
CA GLU A 59 -6.30 -23.76 13.46
C GLU A 59 -5.14 -24.45 14.19
N SER A 60 -4.87 -25.71 13.82
CA SER A 60 -3.69 -26.48 14.25
C SER A 60 -2.38 -25.86 13.73
N SER A 61 -1.88 -24.85 14.45
CA SER A 61 -0.61 -24.17 14.22
C SER A 61 -0.17 -23.39 15.47
N TYR A 62 0.95 -22.67 15.36
CA TYR A 62 1.34 -21.66 16.34
C TYR A 62 0.37 -20.46 16.33
N ASN A 63 0.49 -19.58 17.32
CA ASN A 63 -0.28 -18.35 17.43
C ASN A 63 -0.02 -17.40 16.26
N LYS A 64 -0.86 -17.47 15.23
CA LYS A 64 -0.86 -16.53 14.10
C LYS A 64 -1.82 -15.38 14.40
N GLY A 65 -1.31 -14.16 14.28
CA GLY A 65 -2.08 -12.96 14.55
C GLY A 65 -1.97 -12.46 15.99
N ARG A 66 -1.17 -13.10 16.85
CA ARG A 66 -1.06 -12.75 18.28
C ARG A 66 -2.45 -12.64 18.90
N LEU A 67 -3.24 -13.69 18.74
CA LEU A 67 -4.64 -13.75 19.09
C LEU A 67 -4.85 -14.47 20.41
N GLY A 68 -5.79 -13.96 21.19
CA GLY A 68 -6.55 -14.72 22.18
C GLY A 68 -8.03 -14.69 21.80
N ILE A 69 -8.72 -15.81 22.01
CA ILE A 69 -10.16 -15.92 21.80
C ILE A 69 -10.84 -15.97 23.15
N LEU A 70 -11.73 -15.01 23.42
CA LEU A 70 -12.57 -15.03 24.60
C LEU A 70 -13.98 -15.47 24.23
N HIS A 71 -14.47 -16.51 24.89
CA HIS A 71 -15.84 -16.99 24.79
C HIS A 71 -16.63 -16.54 26.02
N TYR A 72 -17.76 -15.88 25.81
CA TYR A 72 -18.69 -15.56 26.89
C TYR A 72 -20.11 -15.57 26.37
N GLN A 73 -20.97 -16.38 26.98
CA GLN A 73 -22.33 -16.64 26.51
C GLN A 73 -22.32 -17.13 25.05
N ASN A 74 -23.03 -16.45 24.14
CA ASN A 74 -23.04 -16.75 22.71
C ASN A 74 -22.09 -15.85 21.89
N LYS A 75 -21.29 -15.01 22.56
CA LYS A 75 -20.43 -14.02 21.92
C LYS A 75 -18.97 -14.45 21.95
N VAL A 76 -18.27 -14.19 20.84
CA VAL A 76 -16.85 -14.50 20.69
C VAL A 76 -16.05 -13.23 20.42
N TYR A 77 -15.02 -13.01 21.22
CA TYR A 77 -14.17 -11.83 21.12
C TYR A 77 -12.79 -12.26 20.62
N TYR A 78 -12.42 -11.79 19.44
CA TYR A 78 -11.08 -11.94 18.89
C TYR A 78 -10.21 -10.79 19.41
N ILE A 79 -9.19 -11.09 20.20
CA ILE A 79 -8.33 -10.07 20.80
C ILE A 79 -6.92 -10.20 20.20
N CYS A 80 -6.52 -9.21 19.40
CA CYS A 80 -5.17 -9.11 18.85
C CYS A 80 -4.28 -8.30 19.78
N PHE A 81 -3.16 -8.86 20.21
CA PHE A 81 -2.23 -8.22 21.14
C PHE A 81 -1.05 -7.56 20.41
N SER A 82 -0.69 -6.35 20.82
CA SER A 82 0.49 -5.65 20.29
C SER A 82 1.78 -6.44 20.55
N ASP A 83 2.82 -6.22 19.75
CA ASP A 83 4.14 -6.80 19.98
C ASP A 83 4.90 -6.02 21.06
N ASN A 84 5.54 -6.75 21.98
CA ASN A 84 6.34 -6.22 23.10
C ASN A 84 7.82 -6.04 22.68
N SER A 85 8.24 -6.58 21.52
CA SER A 85 9.63 -6.64 21.08
C SER A 85 9.95 -5.70 19.91
N ASN A 86 10.97 -4.88 20.09
CA ASN A 86 11.27 -3.71 19.26
C ASN A 86 12.25 -4.04 18.11
N SER A 87 11.98 -5.10 17.32
CA SER A 87 12.92 -5.55 16.26
C SER A 87 12.71 -4.91 14.87
N GLY A 88 11.75 -3.98 14.73
CA GLY A 88 11.60 -3.11 13.56
C GLY A 88 10.25 -2.37 13.51
N ARG A 89 10.20 -1.17 12.91
CA ARG A 89 8.99 -0.30 12.87
C ARG A 89 7.74 -1.00 12.35
N ASN A 90 7.88 -1.92 11.39
CA ASN A 90 6.76 -2.63 10.78
C ASN A 90 6.50 -3.99 11.41
N SER A 91 7.36 -4.53 12.29
CA SER A 91 7.18 -5.88 12.86
C SER A 91 6.01 -5.92 13.84
N SER A 92 5.81 -4.82 14.57
CA SER A 92 4.83 -4.71 15.65
C SER A 92 3.37 -4.89 15.23
N LEU A 93 3.05 -4.67 13.94
CA LEU A 93 1.69 -4.70 13.41
C LEU A 93 1.47 -5.73 12.30
N GLN A 94 2.45 -6.59 11.99
CA GLN A 94 2.29 -7.63 10.95
C GLN A 94 1.22 -8.66 11.31
N SER A 95 0.98 -8.86 12.61
CA SER A 95 -0.04 -9.77 13.12
C SER A 95 -1.46 -9.31 12.82
N VAL A 96 -1.69 -7.99 12.67
CA VAL A 96 -3.02 -7.38 12.57
C VAL A 96 -3.80 -7.92 11.38
N SER A 97 -3.22 -7.92 10.17
CA SER A 97 -3.91 -8.42 8.98
C SER A 97 -4.19 -9.92 9.08
N THR A 98 -3.33 -10.66 9.78
CA THR A 98 -3.54 -12.10 10.03
C THR A 98 -4.69 -12.34 11.00
N ALA A 99 -4.80 -11.53 12.05
CA ALA A 99 -5.93 -11.56 12.99
C ALA A 99 -7.24 -11.21 12.27
N PHE A 100 -7.24 -10.15 11.48
CA PHE A 100 -8.39 -9.75 10.67
C PHE A 100 -8.84 -10.87 9.72
N ASN A 101 -7.89 -11.55 9.07
CA ASN A 101 -8.22 -12.65 8.17
C ASN A 101 -9.01 -13.75 8.87
N ARG A 102 -8.58 -14.18 10.06
CA ARG A 102 -9.29 -15.20 10.82
C ARG A 102 -10.67 -14.73 11.27
N PHE A 103 -10.73 -13.51 11.79
CA PHE A 103 -11.98 -12.89 12.21
C PHE A 103 -12.98 -12.83 11.04
N TYR A 104 -12.58 -12.32 9.88
CA TYR A 104 -13.51 -12.04 8.79
C TYR A 104 -14.05 -13.31 8.12
N VAL A 105 -13.22 -14.35 7.94
CA VAL A 105 -13.63 -15.58 7.22
C VAL A 105 -14.43 -16.56 8.08
N ASN A 106 -14.31 -16.46 9.41
CA ASN A 106 -15.08 -17.33 10.29
C ASN A 106 -16.60 -17.03 10.13
N PRO A 107 -17.52 -18.01 10.17
CA PRO A 107 -18.94 -17.78 9.93
C PRO A 107 -19.75 -17.39 11.18
N HIS A 108 -19.15 -17.40 12.36
CA HIS A 108 -19.84 -17.08 13.61
C HIS A 108 -20.43 -15.66 13.57
N THR A 109 -21.70 -15.50 13.91
CA THR A 109 -22.45 -14.24 13.70
C THR A 109 -22.25 -13.23 14.82
N ASP A 110 -22.14 -13.68 16.06
CA ASP A 110 -21.98 -12.79 17.22
C ASP A 110 -20.51 -12.74 17.66
N LYS A 111 -19.72 -12.00 16.90
CA LYS A 111 -18.29 -11.84 17.17
C LYS A 111 -17.81 -10.43 16.93
N GLU A 112 -16.76 -10.08 17.64
CA GLU A 112 -16.12 -8.77 17.54
C GLU A 112 -14.60 -8.88 17.56
N LEU A 113 -13.94 -7.90 16.95
CA LEU A 113 -12.50 -7.84 16.81
C LEU A 113 -11.93 -6.68 17.60
N PHE A 114 -10.97 -6.99 18.47
CA PHE A 114 -10.34 -6.05 19.38
C PHE A 114 -8.83 -6.01 19.21
N PHE A 115 -8.25 -4.89 19.61
CA PHE A 115 -6.82 -4.72 19.78
C PHE A 115 -6.49 -4.29 21.21
N TYR A 116 -5.49 -4.95 21.80
CA TYR A 116 -4.98 -4.69 23.14
C TYR A 116 -3.50 -4.32 23.09
N PHE A 117 -3.15 -3.19 23.71
CA PHE A 117 -1.78 -2.73 23.87
C PHE A 117 -1.15 -3.39 25.09
N LEU A 118 -0.21 -4.32 24.86
CA LEU A 118 0.63 -4.86 25.93
C LEU A 118 1.63 -3.80 26.42
N PRO A 119 1.99 -3.79 27.72
CA PRO A 119 3.03 -2.91 28.24
C PRO A 119 4.34 -3.05 27.47
N SER A 120 4.91 -1.93 27.03
CA SER A 120 6.14 -1.95 26.25
C SER A 120 6.87 -0.60 26.30
N PHE A 121 8.20 -0.68 26.18
CA PHE A 121 9.10 0.47 26.14
C PHE A 121 9.15 1.15 24.75
N SER A 122 8.33 0.69 23.80
CA SER A 122 8.36 1.13 22.41
C SER A 122 7.46 2.34 22.17
N ASN A 123 7.88 3.25 21.28
CA ASN A 123 7.05 4.40 20.91
C ASN A 123 5.92 4.00 19.94
N TYR A 124 4.72 3.78 20.47
CA TYR A 124 3.52 3.48 19.69
C TYR A 124 2.83 4.71 19.09
N ALA A 125 3.33 5.93 19.31
CA ALA A 125 2.68 7.18 18.89
C ALA A 125 3.34 7.85 17.68
N THR A 126 4.08 7.09 16.85
CA THR A 126 4.61 7.65 15.59
C THR A 126 3.48 7.85 14.56
N ASN A 127 3.64 8.78 13.61
CA ASN A 127 2.66 9.00 12.53
C ASN A 127 2.32 7.73 11.73
N TYR A 128 3.27 6.80 11.61
CA TYR A 128 3.03 5.50 10.96
C TYR A 128 2.12 4.62 11.81
N HIS A 129 2.38 4.52 13.11
CA HIS A 129 1.54 3.75 14.02
C HIS A 129 0.12 4.33 14.04
N ILE A 130 -0.02 5.66 14.15
CA ILE A 130 -1.31 6.35 14.09
C ILE A 130 -2.04 6.01 12.77
N PHE A 131 -1.37 6.08 11.62
CA PHE A 131 -1.95 5.69 10.33
C PHE A 131 -2.45 4.24 10.35
N MET A 132 -1.64 3.30 10.84
CA MET A 132 -2.03 1.89 10.93
C MET A 132 -3.19 1.65 11.89
N TYR A 133 -3.24 2.32 13.05
CA TYR A 133 -4.35 2.21 13.98
C TYR A 133 -5.64 2.82 13.43
N ARG A 134 -5.56 3.93 12.68
CA ARG A 134 -6.73 4.47 11.97
C ARG A 134 -7.22 3.49 10.92
N LEU A 135 -6.33 2.82 10.17
CA LEU A 135 -6.73 1.75 9.23
C LEU A 135 -7.41 0.58 9.97
N MET A 136 -6.89 0.19 11.12
CA MET A 136 -7.52 -0.85 11.98
C MET A 136 -8.92 -0.44 12.42
N SER A 137 -9.09 0.77 12.95
CA SER A 137 -10.40 1.30 13.34
C SER A 137 -11.37 1.30 12.15
N THR A 138 -10.90 1.75 10.99
CA THR A 138 -11.67 1.78 9.74
C THR A 138 -12.09 0.39 9.28
N ALA A 139 -11.21 -0.60 9.42
CA ALA A 139 -11.52 -2.00 9.09
C ALA A 139 -12.46 -2.67 10.11
N GLY A 140 -12.66 -2.08 11.30
CA GLY A 140 -13.58 -2.58 12.32
C GLY A 140 -12.95 -3.06 13.62
N PHE A 141 -11.66 -2.82 13.85
CA PHE A 141 -11.04 -3.09 15.17
C PHE A 141 -11.54 -2.09 16.21
N LYS A 142 -11.88 -2.60 17.40
CA LYS A 142 -12.10 -1.80 18.61
C LYS A 142 -10.85 -1.85 19.49
N PHE A 143 -10.49 -0.74 20.12
CA PHE A 143 -9.33 -0.69 21.03
C PHE A 143 -9.80 -0.78 22.48
N ILE A 144 -9.21 -1.67 23.27
CA ILE A 144 -9.61 -1.91 24.67
C ILE A 144 -8.94 -0.88 25.59
N ASN A 145 -7.60 -0.83 25.58
CA ASN A 145 -6.80 -0.04 26.51
C ASN A 145 -5.94 1.01 25.78
N THR A 146 -6.58 1.90 25.01
CA THR A 146 -5.87 2.92 24.22
C THR A 146 -4.98 3.82 25.12
N PRO A 147 -3.67 3.90 24.86
CA PRO A 147 -2.78 4.82 25.55
C PRO A 147 -3.25 6.27 25.47
N ILE A 148 -3.04 7.05 26.53
CA ILE A 148 -3.57 8.42 26.62
C ILE A 148 -3.04 9.34 25.51
N GLU A 149 -1.81 9.10 25.04
CA GLU A 149 -1.19 9.83 23.94
C GLU A 149 -1.89 9.58 22.59
N LEU A 150 -2.66 8.48 22.49
CA LEU A 150 -3.37 8.07 21.29
C LEU A 150 -4.87 8.38 21.32
N ALA A 151 -5.44 8.72 22.49
CA ALA A 151 -6.89 8.78 22.70
C ALA A 151 -7.67 9.60 21.66
N ASN A 152 -7.12 10.72 21.19
CA ASN A 152 -7.77 11.59 20.20
C ASN A 152 -7.36 11.29 18.73
N SER A 153 -6.40 10.39 18.52
CA SER A 153 -5.73 10.18 17.23
C SER A 153 -6.23 8.95 16.46
N LEU A 154 -7.05 8.10 17.07
CA LEU A 154 -7.46 6.79 16.51
C LEU A 154 -8.81 6.81 15.80
N GLN A 155 -9.27 7.96 15.32
CA GLN A 155 -10.53 8.05 14.59
C GLN A 155 -10.46 7.33 13.24
N PRO A 156 -11.49 6.58 12.84
CA PRO A 156 -11.52 5.91 11.54
C PRO A 156 -11.41 6.91 10.38
N PHE A 157 -10.99 6.41 9.23
CA PHE A 157 -11.03 7.16 7.98
C PHE A 157 -12.46 7.22 7.47
N ASN A 158 -12.86 8.39 6.96
CA ASN A 158 -14.22 8.60 6.45
C ASN A 158 -14.34 8.44 4.92
N SER A 159 -13.22 8.38 4.21
CA SER A 159 -13.18 8.19 2.76
C SER A 159 -11.81 7.67 2.29
N VAL A 160 -11.76 7.15 1.07
CA VAL A 160 -10.49 6.76 0.43
C VAL A 160 -9.56 7.98 0.25
N ASP A 161 -10.12 9.16 0.00
CA ASP A 161 -9.35 10.42 -0.10
C ASP A 161 -8.63 10.77 1.22
N ASP A 162 -9.28 10.57 2.38
CA ASP A 162 -8.65 10.77 3.70
C ASP A 162 -7.48 9.79 3.92
N ILE A 163 -7.63 8.53 3.47
CA ILE A 163 -6.52 7.55 3.49
C ILE A 163 -5.36 8.04 2.62
N ILE A 164 -5.63 8.53 1.40
CA ILE A 164 -4.60 9.05 0.47
C ILE A 164 -3.85 10.22 1.12
N LEU A 165 -4.56 11.21 1.67
CA LEU A 165 -3.97 12.38 2.31
C LEU A 165 -3.10 11.99 3.52
N SER A 166 -3.62 11.12 4.39
CA SER A 166 -2.88 10.64 5.56
C SER A 166 -1.67 9.79 5.18
N ARG A 167 -1.76 9.02 4.09
CA ARG A 167 -0.64 8.25 3.56
C ARG A 167 0.46 9.16 3.02
N LYS A 168 0.11 10.20 2.27
CA LYS A 168 1.06 11.18 1.73
C LYS A 168 1.84 11.92 2.82
N ALA A 169 1.16 12.33 3.90
CA ALA A 169 1.81 12.94 5.05
C ALA A 169 2.84 12.01 5.74
N ASN A 170 2.69 10.69 5.59
CA ASN A 170 3.65 9.70 6.07
C ASN A 170 4.81 9.42 5.10
N SER A 171 4.58 9.51 3.78
CA SER A 171 5.57 9.20 2.74
C SER A 171 6.65 10.29 2.60
N GLU A 172 6.29 11.56 2.80
CA GLU A 172 7.21 12.72 2.64
C GLU A 172 8.43 12.67 3.56
N ARG A 173 8.36 11.93 4.68
CA ARG A 173 9.44 11.80 5.67
C ARG A 173 10.35 10.59 5.45
N ASN A 174 9.96 9.62 4.61
CA ASN A 174 10.69 8.36 4.40
C ASN A 174 10.59 7.88 2.93
N THR A 175 11.16 8.66 2.01
CA THR A 175 11.06 8.44 0.56
C THR A 175 11.62 7.10 0.06
N GLY A 176 12.48 6.43 0.84
CA GLY A 176 13.13 5.16 0.47
C GLY A 176 12.30 3.89 0.73
N ASN A 177 11.13 3.97 1.37
CA ASN A 177 10.36 2.78 1.76
C ASN A 177 8.84 2.94 1.67
N ASN A 178 8.35 3.55 0.60
CA ASN A 178 6.90 3.61 0.35
C ASN A 178 6.38 2.22 -0.04
N ALA A 179 5.68 1.57 0.88
CA ALA A 179 5.23 0.19 0.74
C ALA A 179 4.06 0.00 -0.25
N THR A 180 3.22 1.02 -0.38
CA THR A 180 1.93 0.95 -1.10
C THR A 180 1.56 2.37 -1.52
N PHE A 181 1.21 2.54 -2.80
CA PHE A 181 0.71 3.79 -3.35
C PHE A 181 -0.79 3.68 -3.62
N ILE A 182 -1.52 4.77 -3.42
CA ILE A 182 -2.96 4.85 -3.69
C ILE A 182 -3.17 6.07 -4.58
N LEU A 183 -3.57 5.84 -5.82
CA LEU A 183 -3.79 6.87 -6.82
C LEU A 183 -5.27 7.08 -7.04
N LYS A 184 -5.69 8.35 -7.01
CA LYS A 184 -6.99 8.77 -7.53
C LYS A 184 -6.82 9.13 -9.00
N ASN A 185 -7.59 8.46 -9.85
CA ASN A 185 -7.55 8.70 -11.30
C ASN A 185 -8.71 9.59 -11.75
N ASN A 186 -9.88 9.41 -11.14
CA ASN A 186 -11.10 10.19 -11.34
C ASN A 186 -11.93 10.17 -10.05
N PRO A 187 -12.98 10.99 -9.93
CA PRO A 187 -13.99 10.80 -8.87
C PRO A 187 -14.44 9.34 -8.84
N HIS A 188 -14.45 8.73 -7.64
CA HIS A 188 -14.81 7.33 -7.44
C HIS A 188 -13.96 6.31 -8.20
N SER A 189 -12.72 6.64 -8.59
CA SER A 189 -11.82 5.71 -9.28
C SER A 189 -10.43 5.74 -8.66
N TYR A 190 -10.05 4.60 -8.07
CA TYR A 190 -8.83 4.44 -7.30
C TYR A 190 -8.02 3.24 -7.78
N GLU A 191 -6.70 3.42 -7.84
CA GLU A 191 -5.75 2.35 -8.10
C GLU A 191 -4.78 2.22 -6.94
N ILE A 192 -4.64 1.01 -6.42
CA ILE A 192 -3.72 0.67 -5.34
C ILE A 192 -2.56 -0.09 -5.96
N TYR A 193 -1.34 0.42 -5.81
CA TYR A 193 -0.12 -0.29 -6.20
C TYR A 193 0.52 -0.85 -4.93
N GLY A 194 0.21 -2.11 -4.64
CA GLY A 194 0.54 -2.75 -3.37
C GLY A 194 1.70 -3.72 -3.48
N LYS A 195 2.73 -3.55 -2.64
CA LYS A 195 3.86 -4.48 -2.57
C LYS A 195 3.43 -5.80 -1.93
N THR A 196 3.80 -6.90 -2.58
CA THR A 196 3.48 -8.26 -2.14
C THR A 196 4.56 -8.85 -1.21
N PHE A 197 5.77 -8.30 -1.16
CA PHE A 197 6.89 -8.91 -0.45
C PHE A 197 7.09 -8.41 0.99
N GLY A 198 7.68 -9.25 1.84
CA GLY A 198 8.13 -8.88 3.19
C GLY A 198 6.99 -8.44 4.13
N ALA A 199 7.24 -7.40 4.93
CA ALA A 199 6.26 -6.82 5.85
C ALA A 199 5.16 -6.03 5.11
N ASN A 200 5.47 -5.50 3.93
CA ASN A 200 4.61 -4.60 3.15
C ASN A 200 3.32 -5.27 2.68
N LYS A 201 3.31 -6.60 2.59
CA LYS A 201 2.12 -7.37 2.22
C LYS A 201 1.01 -7.29 3.26
N TYR A 202 1.37 -7.24 4.54
CA TYR A 202 0.40 -7.11 5.63
C TYR A 202 -0.17 -5.70 5.67
N GLU A 203 0.68 -4.69 5.49
CA GLU A 203 0.26 -3.29 5.35
C GLU A 203 -0.66 -3.09 4.15
N THR A 204 -0.28 -3.58 2.97
CA THR A 204 -1.11 -3.55 1.76
C THR A 204 -2.48 -4.20 2.01
N SER A 205 -2.49 -5.37 2.67
CA SER A 205 -3.74 -6.07 3.01
C SER A 205 -4.63 -5.20 3.91
N LEU A 206 -4.07 -4.61 4.97
CA LEU A 206 -4.82 -3.78 5.91
C LEU A 206 -5.37 -2.50 5.27
N ILE A 207 -4.58 -1.84 4.41
CA ILE A 207 -5.04 -0.71 3.59
C ILE A 207 -6.25 -1.14 2.75
N CYS A 208 -6.18 -2.30 2.10
CA CYS A 208 -7.27 -2.80 1.26
C CYS A 208 -8.52 -3.16 2.08
N TYR A 209 -8.38 -3.67 3.31
CA TYR A 209 -9.51 -3.92 4.21
C TYR A 209 -10.19 -2.63 4.63
N ALA A 210 -9.41 -1.64 5.07
CA ALA A 210 -9.93 -0.33 5.45
C ALA A 210 -10.66 0.34 4.27
N ILE A 211 -10.06 0.35 3.08
CA ILE A 211 -10.70 0.87 1.86
C ILE A 211 -12.01 0.13 1.58
N SER A 212 -12.00 -1.21 1.63
CA SER A 212 -13.19 -2.02 1.36
C SER A 212 -14.32 -1.76 2.37
N ALA A 213 -13.99 -1.41 3.63
CA ALA A 213 -14.97 -1.10 4.66
C ALA A 213 -15.69 0.24 4.44
N ILE A 214 -15.05 1.21 3.75
CA ILE A 214 -15.59 2.56 3.53
C ILE A 214 -15.94 2.84 2.07
N ALA A 215 -15.62 1.93 1.15
CA ALA A 215 -15.91 2.07 -0.26
C ALA A 215 -17.42 2.04 -0.52
N SER A 216 -17.90 3.07 -1.23
CA SER A 216 -19.27 3.12 -1.76
C SER A 216 -19.42 2.19 -2.97
N ASP A 217 -20.65 1.85 -3.33
CA ASP A 217 -20.92 1.02 -4.52
C ASP A 217 -20.56 1.70 -5.84
N ASN A 218 -20.39 3.04 -5.83
CA ASN A 218 -19.94 3.80 -6.99
C ASN A 218 -18.40 3.77 -7.16
N ASP A 219 -17.66 3.36 -6.12
CA ASP A 219 -16.20 3.35 -6.17
C ASP A 219 -15.68 2.18 -6.99
N LYS A 220 -14.87 2.50 -8.00
CA LYS A 220 -14.12 1.55 -8.81
C LYS A 220 -12.70 1.47 -8.29
N ILE A 221 -12.39 0.40 -7.55
CA ILE A 221 -11.10 0.23 -6.91
C ILE A 221 -10.38 -0.97 -7.53
N THR A 222 -9.16 -0.75 -8.01
CA THR A 222 -8.29 -1.82 -8.53
C THR A 222 -7.01 -1.91 -7.71
N LEU A 223 -6.70 -3.10 -7.21
CA LEU A 223 -5.41 -3.43 -6.60
C LEU A 223 -4.52 -4.06 -7.67
N PHE A 224 -3.47 -3.36 -8.05
CA PHE A 224 -2.35 -3.92 -8.79
C PHE A 224 -1.31 -4.48 -7.82
N GLN A 225 -1.13 -5.80 -7.86
CA GLN A 225 -0.14 -6.50 -7.08
C GLN A 225 1.23 -6.29 -7.70
N TYR A 226 2.02 -5.43 -7.04
CA TYR A 226 3.35 -5.07 -7.50
C TYR A 226 4.37 -6.09 -6.97
N ASN A 227 4.84 -6.90 -7.92
CA ASN A 227 5.69 -8.05 -7.66
C ASN A 227 7.14 -7.61 -7.49
N GLU A 228 7.60 -7.58 -6.25
CA GLU A 228 9.02 -7.45 -5.91
C GLU A 228 9.57 -8.83 -5.53
N LYS A 229 10.66 -9.25 -6.19
CA LYS A 229 11.33 -10.55 -5.97
C LYS A 229 10.38 -11.74 -6.26
N ASP A 230 10.41 -12.76 -5.41
CA ASP A 230 9.79 -14.07 -5.69
C ASP A 230 8.30 -14.15 -5.37
N LEU A 231 7.74 -13.21 -4.59
CA LEU A 231 6.32 -13.25 -4.24
C LEU A 231 5.47 -12.51 -5.28
N LYS A 232 4.66 -13.26 -6.02
CA LYS A 232 3.84 -12.74 -7.12
C LYS A 232 2.46 -12.23 -6.72
N GLN A 233 2.05 -12.44 -5.47
CA GLN A 233 0.70 -12.17 -4.97
C GLN A 233 0.71 -11.96 -3.45
N LEU A 234 -0.30 -11.26 -2.91
CA LEU A 234 -0.60 -11.20 -1.48
C LEU A 234 -0.87 -12.60 -0.89
N PRO A 235 -0.76 -12.77 0.43
CA PRO A 235 -1.09 -14.04 1.08
C PRO A 235 -2.49 -14.53 0.71
N LYS A 236 -2.64 -15.85 0.47
CA LYS A 236 -3.93 -16.47 0.11
C LYS A 236 -5.06 -16.12 1.07
N ALA A 237 -4.78 -16.10 2.37
CA ALA A 237 -5.75 -15.72 3.40
C ALA A 237 -6.23 -14.27 3.23
N SER A 238 -5.34 -13.35 2.85
CA SER A 238 -5.72 -11.96 2.58
C SER A 238 -6.55 -11.83 1.31
N LEU A 239 -6.17 -12.54 0.24
CA LEU A 239 -6.95 -12.56 -1.00
C LEU A 239 -8.36 -13.13 -0.80
N ALA A 240 -8.50 -14.17 0.04
CA ALA A 240 -9.81 -14.73 0.38
C ALA A 240 -10.72 -13.68 1.04
N VAL A 241 -10.19 -12.90 1.99
CA VAL A 241 -10.93 -11.79 2.61
C VAL A 241 -11.32 -10.73 1.59
N LEU A 242 -10.38 -10.27 0.77
CA LEU A 242 -10.68 -9.23 -0.23
C LEU A 242 -11.75 -9.68 -1.23
N ASN A 243 -11.71 -10.95 -1.64
CA ASN A 243 -12.72 -11.54 -2.50
C ASN A 243 -14.09 -11.62 -1.80
N LEU A 244 -14.13 -11.97 -0.51
CA LEU A 244 -15.37 -11.98 0.29
C LEU A 244 -15.93 -10.57 0.52
N MET A 245 -15.06 -9.56 0.68
CA MET A 245 -15.49 -8.15 0.78
C MET A 245 -16.06 -7.64 -0.55
N GLY A 246 -15.54 -8.11 -1.68
CA GLY A 246 -16.12 -7.88 -3.01
C GLY A 246 -16.04 -6.44 -3.53
N LYS A 247 -15.26 -5.55 -2.89
CA LYS A 247 -15.14 -4.12 -3.25
C LYS A 247 -13.96 -3.79 -4.14
N ILE A 248 -12.96 -4.68 -4.26
CA ILE A 248 -11.69 -4.40 -4.95
C ILE A 248 -11.46 -5.42 -6.06
N ASN A 249 -11.22 -4.93 -7.28
CA ASN A 249 -10.73 -5.75 -8.39
C ASN A 249 -9.23 -6.01 -8.23
N ILE A 250 -8.79 -7.27 -8.19
CA ILE A 250 -7.39 -7.63 -7.94
C ILE A 250 -6.72 -8.05 -9.25
N VAL A 251 -5.63 -7.38 -9.61
CA VAL A 251 -4.86 -7.63 -10.84
C VAL A 251 -3.40 -7.90 -10.51
N ASN A 252 -2.86 -8.98 -11.08
CA ASN A 252 -1.43 -9.28 -11.00
C ASN A 252 -0.68 -8.57 -12.12
N ILE A 253 0.38 -7.84 -11.78
CA ILE A 253 1.30 -7.31 -12.78
C ILE A 253 2.27 -8.44 -13.17
N ASP A 254 1.95 -9.16 -14.24
CA ASP A 254 2.81 -10.17 -14.84
C ASP A 254 3.23 -9.78 -16.27
N ASP A 255 4.22 -10.48 -16.82
CA ASP A 255 4.76 -10.16 -18.14
C ASP A 255 3.77 -10.44 -19.27
N GLU A 256 2.76 -11.30 -19.07
CA GLU A 256 1.75 -11.59 -20.08
C GLU A 256 0.73 -10.45 -20.20
N LEU A 257 0.26 -9.90 -19.08
CA LEU A 257 -0.54 -8.67 -19.06
C LEU A 257 0.19 -7.55 -19.81
N GLU A 258 1.47 -7.37 -19.51
CA GLU A 258 2.30 -6.32 -20.08
C GLU A 258 2.56 -6.48 -21.58
N LYS A 259 2.80 -7.71 -22.05
CA LYS A 259 2.88 -8.02 -23.48
C LYS A 259 1.54 -7.74 -24.18
N GLN A 260 0.41 -8.08 -23.55
CA GLN A 260 -0.90 -7.80 -24.13
C GLN A 260 -1.16 -6.29 -24.24
N GLU A 261 -0.83 -5.51 -23.21
CA GLU A 261 -0.93 -4.05 -23.24
C GLU A 261 -0.05 -3.45 -24.34
N LEU A 262 1.21 -3.89 -24.46
CA LEU A 262 2.13 -3.42 -25.50
C LEU A 262 1.62 -3.71 -26.93
N ARG A 263 0.99 -4.87 -27.13
CA ARG A 263 0.46 -5.30 -28.43
C ARG A 263 -0.82 -4.55 -28.80
N LYS A 264 -1.78 -4.50 -27.89
CA LYS A 264 -3.13 -3.97 -28.14
C LYS A 264 -3.16 -2.44 -28.17
N ASN A 265 -2.37 -1.78 -27.32
CA ASN A 265 -2.42 -0.34 -27.14
C ASN A 265 -1.14 0.33 -27.64
N ASN A 266 -1.27 1.42 -28.43
CA ASN A 266 -0.15 2.26 -28.85
C ASN A 266 0.27 3.28 -27.79
N SER A 267 -0.41 3.31 -26.65
CA SER A 267 -0.24 4.27 -25.58
C SER A 267 -0.78 3.73 -24.25
N ILE A 268 -0.33 4.06 -23.02
CA ILE A 268 0.82 4.84 -22.45
C ILE A 268 0.95 4.50 -20.93
N ARG A 269 0.19 3.53 -20.37
CA ARG A 269 0.04 3.40 -18.90
C ARG A 269 -0.06 1.94 -18.46
N SER A 270 0.96 1.16 -18.81
CA SER A 270 1.03 -0.18 -18.27
C SER A 270 1.12 -0.10 -16.73
N PRO A 271 0.41 -0.95 -15.99
CA PRO A 271 0.52 -0.99 -14.54
C PRO A 271 1.96 -1.14 -14.07
N LYS A 272 2.79 -1.93 -14.78
CA LYS A 272 4.22 -2.07 -14.46
C LYS A 272 5.00 -0.78 -14.63
N PHE A 273 4.76 -0.02 -15.70
CA PHE A 273 5.41 1.26 -15.94
C PHE A 273 5.05 2.28 -14.84
N ILE A 274 3.76 2.39 -14.51
CA ILE A 274 3.28 3.27 -13.43
C ILE A 274 3.88 2.86 -12.08
N ALA A 275 3.89 1.57 -11.75
CA ALA A 275 4.50 1.07 -10.51
C ALA A 275 6.00 1.39 -10.42
N ARG A 276 6.73 1.23 -11.52
CA ARG A 276 8.17 1.54 -11.60
C ARG A 276 8.44 3.04 -11.48
N LEU A 277 7.64 3.87 -12.13
CA LEU A 277 7.65 5.32 -11.98
C LEU A 277 7.39 5.75 -10.53
N LEU A 278 6.40 5.16 -9.86
CA LEU A 278 6.10 5.46 -8.45
C LEU A 278 7.28 5.10 -7.54
N ASN A 279 7.97 3.98 -7.78
CA ASN A 279 9.16 3.61 -7.01
C ASN A 279 10.37 4.52 -7.31
N HIS A 280 10.51 4.99 -8.56
CA HIS A 280 11.65 5.81 -8.98
C HIS A 280 11.47 7.29 -8.60
N LEU A 281 10.31 7.88 -8.89
CA LEU A 281 10.02 9.31 -8.74
C LEU A 281 9.16 9.64 -7.51
N GLY A 282 8.53 8.65 -6.88
CA GLY A 282 7.55 8.85 -5.81
C GLY A 282 6.16 9.20 -6.34
N ASP A 283 5.36 9.84 -5.48
CA ASP A 283 4.00 10.27 -5.80
C ASP A 283 3.95 11.16 -7.05
N LYS A 284 2.81 11.12 -7.75
CA LYS A 284 2.57 11.92 -8.96
C LYS A 284 2.79 13.40 -8.67
N LYS A 285 3.87 13.95 -9.22
CA LYS A 285 4.22 15.38 -9.16
C LYS A 285 4.84 15.83 -10.46
N CYS A 286 4.22 16.80 -11.12
CA CYS A 286 4.73 17.28 -12.40
C CYS A 286 6.14 17.86 -12.24
N VAL A 287 7.09 17.33 -13.02
CA VAL A 287 8.51 17.73 -12.94
C VAL A 287 8.77 19.17 -13.41
N LEU A 288 7.85 19.79 -14.15
CA LEU A 288 8.00 21.13 -14.73
C LEU A 288 7.25 22.23 -13.97
N CYS A 289 6.09 21.94 -13.39
CA CYS A 289 5.28 22.94 -12.66
C CYS A 289 4.98 22.58 -11.21
N GLY A 290 5.39 21.40 -10.74
CA GLY A 290 5.14 20.97 -9.37
C GLY A 290 3.68 20.67 -9.04
N CYS A 291 2.77 20.64 -10.02
CA CYS A 291 1.39 20.20 -9.84
C CYS A 291 1.34 18.80 -9.20
N GLU A 292 0.47 18.58 -8.22
CA GLU A 292 0.31 17.31 -7.46
C GLU A 292 -1.11 16.73 -7.56
N ILE A 293 -1.94 17.24 -8.48
CA ILE A 293 -3.29 16.73 -8.73
C ILE A 293 -3.17 15.44 -9.55
N SER A 294 -3.29 14.28 -8.87
CA SER A 294 -3.04 12.94 -9.41
C SER A 294 -3.83 12.64 -10.69
N GLU A 295 -5.08 13.11 -10.76
CA GLU A 295 -6.03 12.87 -11.85
C GLU A 295 -5.58 13.50 -13.18
N ILE A 296 -4.84 14.61 -13.11
CA ILE A 296 -4.32 15.29 -14.29
C ILE A 296 -2.83 15.03 -14.53
N ILE A 297 -2.20 14.17 -13.72
CA ILE A 297 -0.79 13.80 -13.89
C ILE A 297 -0.70 12.41 -14.54
N GLN A 298 0.16 12.33 -15.55
CA GLN A 298 0.39 11.14 -16.35
C GLN A 298 1.89 10.82 -16.37
N GLY A 299 2.21 9.54 -16.52
CA GLY A 299 3.58 9.10 -16.82
C GLY A 299 3.85 9.35 -18.31
N ALA A 300 4.59 10.40 -18.61
CA ALA A 300 4.98 10.76 -19.97
C ALA A 300 6.23 9.96 -20.35
N HIS A 301 6.15 9.18 -21.43
CA HIS A 301 7.32 8.47 -21.96
C HIS A 301 8.29 9.46 -22.62
N ILE A 302 9.57 9.35 -22.28
CA ILE A 302 10.63 10.15 -22.90
C ILE A 302 10.83 9.70 -24.35
N TRP A 303 11.14 8.42 -24.57
CA TRP A 303 11.07 7.77 -25.88
C TRP A 303 9.69 7.14 -26.05
N PRO A 304 8.82 7.66 -26.94
CA PRO A 304 7.44 7.19 -27.04
C PRO A 304 7.32 5.70 -27.38
N VAL A 305 6.37 5.00 -26.74
CA VAL A 305 6.11 3.58 -27.00
C VAL A 305 5.83 3.30 -28.48
N ALA A 306 5.11 4.21 -29.15
CA ALA A 306 4.83 4.09 -30.58
C ALA A 306 6.11 4.16 -31.46
N GLU A 307 7.13 4.90 -31.03
CA GLU A 307 8.44 4.96 -31.72
C GLU A 307 9.27 3.70 -31.39
N ILE A 308 9.27 3.26 -30.13
CA ILE A 308 9.92 2.01 -29.69
C ILE A 308 9.41 0.81 -30.52
N LYS A 309 8.09 0.68 -30.69
CA LYS A 309 7.46 -0.42 -31.46
C LYS A 309 7.84 -0.44 -32.94
N LYS A 310 8.18 0.73 -33.50
CA LYS A 310 8.59 0.87 -34.91
C LYS A 310 10.09 0.69 -35.11
N TYR A 311 10.87 0.61 -34.04
CA TYR A 311 12.32 0.46 -34.13
C TYR A 311 12.66 -0.98 -34.55
N ALA A 312 13.14 -1.14 -35.77
CA ALA A 312 13.31 -2.44 -36.43
C ALA A 312 14.29 -3.37 -35.69
N ASP A 313 15.30 -2.83 -35.03
CA ASP A 313 16.35 -3.61 -34.37
C ASP A 313 15.97 -4.09 -32.96
N LEU A 314 14.74 -3.85 -32.49
CA LEU A 314 14.30 -4.27 -31.17
C LEU A 314 13.44 -5.52 -31.20
N THR A 315 13.80 -6.51 -30.38
CA THR A 315 12.91 -7.64 -30.06
C THR A 315 11.73 -7.19 -29.21
N ILE A 316 10.67 -7.99 -29.14
CA ILE A 316 9.49 -7.70 -28.30
C ILE A 316 9.90 -7.53 -26.82
N GLU A 317 10.85 -8.33 -26.34
CA GLU A 317 11.37 -8.26 -24.98
C GLU A 317 12.10 -6.94 -24.73
N GLN A 318 12.91 -6.47 -25.69
CA GLN A 318 13.59 -5.18 -25.59
C GLN A 318 12.61 -4.02 -25.66
N GLN A 319 11.62 -4.08 -26.56
CA GLN A 319 10.55 -3.09 -26.64
C GLN A 319 9.80 -2.98 -25.31
N LEU A 320 9.45 -4.12 -24.71
CA LEU A 320 8.78 -4.15 -23.43
C LEU A 320 9.66 -3.59 -22.30
N SER A 321 10.95 -3.96 -22.29
CA SER A 321 11.92 -3.45 -21.32
C SER A 321 11.98 -1.93 -21.35
N TYR A 322 12.15 -1.31 -22.52
CA TYR A 322 12.19 0.14 -22.67
C TYR A 322 10.85 0.82 -22.42
N ALA A 323 9.73 0.22 -22.85
CA ALA A 323 8.39 0.78 -22.62
C ALA A 323 8.00 0.79 -21.14
N THR A 324 8.57 -0.10 -20.34
CA THR A 324 8.29 -0.21 -18.89
C THR A 324 9.43 0.29 -18.02
N ASP A 325 10.50 0.85 -18.59
CA ASP A 325 11.63 1.39 -17.84
C ASP A 325 11.21 2.67 -17.09
N ALA A 326 11.55 2.75 -15.79
CA ALA A 326 11.22 3.92 -14.98
C ALA A 326 11.96 5.18 -15.45
N GLU A 327 13.18 5.01 -15.96
CA GLU A 327 14.04 6.08 -16.48
C GLU A 327 13.57 6.59 -17.86
N ASN A 328 12.64 5.86 -18.50
CA ASN A 328 11.94 6.31 -19.71
C ASN A 328 10.67 7.11 -19.40
N GLY A 329 10.44 7.51 -18.14
CA GLY A 329 9.20 8.12 -17.70
C GLY A 329 9.42 9.39 -16.89
N LEU A 330 8.51 10.35 -17.04
CA LEU A 330 8.41 11.54 -16.21
C LEU A 330 6.97 11.76 -15.76
N TRP A 331 6.78 12.19 -14.51
CA TRP A 331 5.47 12.73 -14.11
C TRP A 331 5.25 14.09 -14.76
N MET A 332 4.22 14.22 -15.59
CA MET A 332 3.82 15.48 -16.21
C MET A 332 2.31 15.69 -16.07
N CYS A 333 1.88 16.92 -15.77
CA CYS A 333 0.47 17.26 -15.86
C CYS A 333 0.02 17.24 -17.32
N GLN A 334 -1.28 17.12 -17.58
CA GLN A 334 -1.86 17.04 -18.93
C GLN A 334 -1.33 18.14 -19.88
N ASN A 335 -1.16 19.36 -19.38
CA ASN A 335 -0.64 20.49 -20.17
C ASN A 335 0.82 20.25 -20.58
N HIS A 336 1.73 20.02 -19.64
CA HIS A 336 3.14 19.78 -19.94
C HIS A 336 3.36 18.50 -20.75
N HIS A 337 2.57 17.45 -20.47
CA HIS A 337 2.61 16.21 -21.23
C HIS A 337 2.27 16.47 -22.70
N LYS A 338 1.17 17.19 -22.98
CA LYS A 338 0.77 17.50 -24.36
C LYS A 338 1.78 18.38 -25.09
N LEU A 339 2.35 19.37 -24.40
CA LEU A 339 3.41 20.21 -24.95
C LEU A 339 4.65 19.38 -25.32
N PHE A 340 5.03 18.42 -24.47
CA PHE A 340 6.18 17.54 -24.68
C PHE A 340 5.94 16.57 -25.84
N ASP A 341 4.80 15.89 -25.86
CA ASP A 341 4.41 14.95 -26.93
C ASP A 341 4.31 15.62 -28.30
N SER A 342 3.86 16.87 -28.33
CA SER A 342 3.75 17.65 -29.57
C SER A 342 5.08 18.31 -29.99
N ASN A 343 6.17 18.07 -29.25
CA ASN A 343 7.49 18.70 -29.42
C ASN A 343 7.47 20.24 -29.37
N ILE A 344 6.44 20.82 -28.75
CA ILE A 344 6.37 22.26 -28.49
C ILE A 344 7.40 22.64 -27.43
N ILE A 345 7.52 21.80 -26.40
CA ILE A 345 8.66 21.77 -25.48
C ILE A 345 9.50 20.52 -25.77
N ARG A 346 10.82 20.66 -25.64
CA ARG A 346 11.80 19.59 -25.76
C ARG A 346 12.67 19.58 -24.51
N LEU A 347 13.25 18.41 -24.22
CA LEU A 347 14.25 18.27 -23.18
C LEU A 347 15.59 17.96 -23.84
N THR A 348 16.64 18.62 -23.37
CA THR A 348 18.02 18.29 -23.75
C THR A 348 18.52 17.06 -22.99
N GLU A 349 19.67 16.54 -23.39
CA GLU A 349 20.38 15.48 -22.68
C GLU A 349 20.78 15.88 -21.24
N PHE A 350 20.83 17.18 -20.96
CA PHE A 350 21.10 17.74 -19.64
C PHE A 350 19.82 18.10 -18.89
N GLY A 351 18.65 17.72 -19.41
CA GLY A 351 17.35 17.95 -18.80
C GLY A 351 16.87 19.40 -18.87
N GLN A 352 17.44 20.23 -19.75
CA GLN A 352 16.99 21.62 -19.94
C GLN A 352 15.77 21.68 -20.85
N VAL A 353 14.84 22.58 -20.55
CA VAL A 353 13.63 22.81 -21.35
C VAL A 353 13.95 23.75 -22.52
N GLU A 354 13.75 23.24 -23.73
CA GLU A 354 13.84 24.00 -24.98
C GLU A 354 12.46 24.12 -25.64
N TYR A 355 12.32 25.07 -26.56
CA TYR A 355 11.08 25.34 -27.28
C TYR A 355 11.30 25.12 -28.77
N SER A 356 10.24 24.74 -29.48
CA SER A 356 10.26 24.76 -30.94
C SER A 356 10.69 26.13 -31.47
N LEU A 357 11.55 26.13 -32.50
CA LEU A 357 12.13 27.34 -33.10
C LEU A 357 11.02 28.27 -33.60
N ASP A 358 10.05 27.70 -34.31
CA ASP A 358 8.94 28.41 -34.96
C ASP A 358 7.82 28.84 -34.01
N LEU A 359 7.95 28.56 -32.71
CA LEU A 359 6.91 28.90 -31.75
C LEU A 359 6.85 30.43 -31.53
N PRO A 360 5.70 31.09 -31.81
CA PRO A 360 5.53 32.52 -31.58
C PRO A 360 5.83 32.95 -30.13
N ASP A 361 6.40 34.15 -29.96
CA ASP A 361 6.88 34.64 -28.65
C ASP A 361 5.77 34.76 -27.60
N PHE A 362 4.54 35.08 -28.00
CA PHE A 362 3.43 35.15 -27.07
C PHE A 362 3.08 33.77 -26.48
N TYR A 363 3.16 32.70 -27.28
CA TYR A 363 2.99 31.32 -26.79
C TYR A 363 4.18 30.91 -25.92
N LYS A 364 5.42 31.25 -26.30
CA LYS A 364 6.61 31.04 -25.45
C LYS A 364 6.45 31.71 -24.08
N LYS A 365 5.95 32.95 -24.04
CA LYS A 365 5.68 33.68 -22.80
C LYS A 365 4.62 32.99 -21.94
N TYR A 366 3.54 32.51 -22.55
CA TYR A 366 2.53 31.73 -21.84
C TYR A 366 3.10 30.44 -21.25
N ILE A 367 3.83 29.64 -22.04
CA ILE A 367 4.41 28.38 -21.55
C ILE A 367 5.41 28.62 -20.41
N LYS A 368 6.23 29.68 -20.52
CA LYS A 368 7.14 30.09 -19.43
C LYS A 368 6.38 30.47 -18.17
N SER A 369 5.21 31.10 -18.27
CA SER A 369 4.40 31.48 -17.10
C SER A 369 3.80 30.28 -16.35
N ILE A 370 3.59 29.15 -17.03
CA ILE A 370 3.07 27.90 -16.42
C ILE A 370 4.18 26.89 -16.08
N THR A 371 5.45 27.21 -16.37
CA THR A 371 6.61 26.33 -16.14
C THR A 371 7.47 26.93 -15.03
N LEU A 372 7.64 26.20 -13.94
CA LEU A 372 8.38 26.66 -12.77
C LEU A 372 9.81 26.12 -12.73
N SER A 373 10.04 24.94 -13.31
CA SER A 373 11.36 24.33 -13.44
C SER A 373 11.75 24.22 -14.90
N PHE A 374 12.84 24.89 -15.28
CA PHE A 374 13.39 24.86 -16.64
C PHE A 374 14.53 23.85 -16.80
N THR A 375 14.92 23.19 -15.72
CA THR A 375 15.93 22.14 -15.70
C THR A 375 15.44 21.00 -14.82
N LEU A 376 15.58 19.76 -15.28
CA LEU A 376 15.25 18.59 -14.48
C LEU A 376 16.26 18.40 -13.34
N PRO A 377 15.84 17.88 -12.18
CA PRO A 377 16.75 17.49 -11.09
C PRO A 377 17.80 16.48 -11.57
N SER A 378 19.04 16.60 -11.07
CA SER A 378 20.15 15.70 -11.42
C SER A 378 19.86 14.22 -11.16
N LYS A 379 19.04 13.91 -10.16
CA LYS A 379 18.58 12.54 -9.86
C LYS A 379 17.74 11.90 -10.98
N ILE A 380 17.15 12.70 -11.88
CA ILE A 380 16.37 12.24 -13.03
C ILE A 380 17.26 12.18 -14.29
N VAL A 381 18.26 13.07 -14.39
CA VAL A 381 19.15 13.15 -15.56
C VAL A 381 20.27 12.11 -15.44
N THR A 382 19.92 10.85 -15.66
CA THR A 382 20.84 9.71 -15.65
C THR A 382 21.37 9.39 -17.06
N ASN A 383 22.32 8.46 -17.16
CA ASN A 383 22.78 7.95 -18.46
C ASN A 383 21.64 7.27 -19.25
N GLN A 384 20.70 6.63 -18.54
CA GLN A 384 19.56 5.95 -19.15
C GLN A 384 18.53 6.98 -19.67
N PHE A 385 18.25 8.02 -18.89
CA PHE A 385 17.49 9.19 -19.36
C PHE A 385 18.10 9.78 -20.63
N GLN A 386 19.43 10.00 -20.64
CA GLN A 386 20.15 10.55 -21.79
C GLN A 386 20.02 9.68 -23.02
N TYR A 387 20.04 8.35 -22.86
CA TYR A 387 19.78 7.43 -23.95
C TYR A 387 18.37 7.63 -24.52
N PHE A 388 17.33 7.64 -23.68
CA PHE A 388 15.95 7.79 -24.15
C PHE A 388 15.68 9.13 -24.83
N ILE A 389 16.22 10.23 -24.29
CA ILE A 389 16.01 11.55 -24.88
C ILE A 389 16.76 11.70 -26.22
N LYS A 390 17.94 11.08 -26.37
CA LYS A 390 18.61 10.95 -27.67
C LYS A 390 17.74 10.21 -28.66
N MET A 391 17.16 9.07 -28.27
CA MET A 391 16.28 8.30 -29.15
C MET A 391 15.05 9.11 -29.58
N ARG A 392 14.43 9.85 -28.66
CA ARG A 392 13.32 10.78 -28.98
C ARG A 392 13.73 11.87 -29.98
N ASN A 393 14.93 12.44 -29.81
CA ASN A 393 15.39 13.59 -30.58
C ASN A 393 15.98 13.21 -31.94
N LYS A 394 16.47 11.98 -32.14
CA LYS A 394 17.07 11.50 -33.40
C LYS A 394 16.17 11.66 -34.63
N ASN A 395 14.87 11.46 -34.49
CA ASN A 395 13.90 11.51 -35.60
C ASN A 395 13.30 12.92 -35.82
N LYS A 396 13.86 13.96 -35.19
CA LYS A 396 13.26 15.31 -35.11
C LYS A 396 14.30 16.41 -35.35
N ILE A 397 15.39 16.05 -36.01
CA ILE A 397 16.35 16.96 -36.61
C ILE A 397 16.11 16.84 -38.12
N ASP A 398 15.08 17.53 -38.58
CA ASP A 398 14.90 17.97 -39.97
C ASP A 398 14.28 19.37 -39.90
#